data_AF-A0A3D3BMR8-F1
#
_entry.id   AF-A0A3D3BMR8-F1
#
_cell.length_a   1.000
_cell.length_b   1.000
_cell.length_c   1.000
_cell.angle_alpha   90.00
_cell.angle_beta   90.00
_cell.angle_gamma   90.00
#
_symmetry.space_group_name_H-M   'P 1'
#
loop_
_entity.id
_entity.type
_entity.pdbx_description
1 polymer ?
#
loop_
_entity_poly.entity_id
_entity_poly.type
_entity_poly.pdbx_seq_one_letter_code
_entity_poly.pdbx_strand_id
1 'polypeptide(L)'
;LAPLIPLGLGLGRLGNFIGGELWGRPTDMAWGMVFPRADTLPRHPSQLYQFALEGVVLFVILWMFSAKSRPSGQVTGLFLLGYGVFRFAVEFVREPD
;
A
#
# COMPACT_ATOMS: atom_id res chain seq x y z
N LEU A 1 7.66 -17.94 2.19
CA LEU A 1 8.14 -16.59 2.58
C LEU A 1 7.40 -15.47 1.86
N ALA A 2 7.27 -15.50 0.53
CA ALA A 2 6.60 -14.44 -0.24
C ALA A 2 5.20 -13.99 0.28
N PRO A 3 4.31 -14.86 0.80
CA PRO A 3 3.01 -14.42 1.32
C PRO A 3 3.08 -13.59 2.61
N LEU A 4 4.20 -13.60 3.34
CA LEU A 4 4.34 -12.84 4.59
C LEU A 4 4.86 -11.42 4.36
N ILE A 5 5.45 -11.15 3.19
CA ILE A 5 6.02 -9.84 2.84
C ILE A 5 4.95 -8.73 2.85
N PRO A 6 3.74 -8.93 2.29
CA PRO A 6 2.68 -7.92 2.34
C PRO A 6 2.27 -7.54 3.76
N LEU A 7 2.29 -8.46 4.73
CA LEU A 7 1.96 -8.12 6.12
C LEU A 7 2.98 -7.14 6.70
N GLY A 8 4.28 -7.37 6.46
CA GLY A 8 5.34 -6.45 6.87
C GLY A 8 5.21 -5.08 6.19
N LEU A 9 4.93 -5.07 4.88
CA LEU A 9 4.70 -3.83 4.13
C LEU A 9 3.50 -3.06 4.69
N GLY A 10 2.35 -3.72 4.85
CA GLY A 10 1.14 -3.12 5.38
C GLY A 10 1.33 -2.51 6.77
N LEU A 11 1.93 -3.26 7.69
CA LEU A 11 2.20 -2.76 9.05
C LEU A 11 3.14 -1.55 9.05
N GLY A 12 4.14 -1.52 8.17
CA GLY A 12 5.00 -0.34 7.98
C GLY A 12 4.21 0.90 7.55
N ARG A 13 3.26 0.75 6.62
CA ARG A 13 2.39 1.84 6.16
C ARG A 13 1.42 2.31 7.24
N LEU A 14 0.90 1.40 8.03
CA LEU A 14 0.08 1.75 9.19
C LEU A 14 0.89 2.56 10.21
N GLY A 15 2.16 2.19 10.42
CA GLY A 15 3.11 2.98 11.21
C GLY A 15 3.30 4.40 10.65
N ASN A 16 3.48 4.56 9.33
CA ASN A 16 3.56 5.88 8.70
C ASN A 16 2.28 6.70 8.90
N PHE A 17 1.11 6.06 8.84
CA PHE A 17 -0.16 6.73 9.09
C PHE A 17 -0.28 7.23 10.53
N ILE A 18 0.05 6.40 11.52
CA ILE A 18 0.05 6.77 12.95
C ILE A 18 1.09 7.86 13.24
N GLY A 19 2.26 7.77 12.62
CA GLY A 19 3.29 8.81 12.69
C GLY A 19 2.93 10.10 11.96
N GLY A 20 1.91 10.05 11.09
CA GLY A 20 1.50 11.15 10.24
C GLY A 20 2.59 11.57 9.27
N GLU A 21 3.25 10.61 8.61
CA GLU A 21 4.39 10.80 7.68
C GLU A 21 4.09 10.21 6.30
N LEU A 22 4.74 10.69 5.24
CA LEU A 22 4.60 10.17 3.85
C LEU A 22 3.18 10.28 3.28
N TRP A 23 2.48 11.37 3.59
CA TRP A 23 1.14 11.68 3.09
C TRP A 23 1.13 11.93 1.57
N GLY A 24 -0.06 11.95 0.97
CA GLY A 24 -0.25 12.20 -0.46
C GLY A 24 -0.41 13.68 -0.80
N ARG A 25 -0.71 13.93 -2.08
CA ARG A 25 -0.99 15.28 -2.60
C ARG A 25 -2.21 15.90 -1.92
N PRO A 26 -2.30 17.25 -1.89
CA PRO A 26 -3.53 17.94 -1.55
C PRO A 26 -4.70 17.43 -2.41
N THR A 27 -5.88 17.32 -1.80
CA THR A 27 -7.06 16.76 -2.46
C THR A 27 -8.34 17.41 -1.95
N ASP A 28 -9.29 17.60 -2.86
CA ASP A 28 -10.63 18.08 -2.53
C ASP A 28 -11.63 16.93 -2.30
N MET A 29 -11.14 15.68 -2.29
CA MET A 29 -11.96 14.50 -2.04
C MET A 29 -12.53 14.49 -0.62
N ALA A 30 -13.76 14.00 -0.46
CA ALA A 30 -14.48 13.98 0.82
C ALA A 30 -13.80 13.16 1.93
N TRP A 31 -12.86 12.28 1.58
CA TRP A 31 -12.06 11.48 2.53
C TRP A 31 -10.61 11.96 2.66
N GLY A 32 -10.30 13.17 2.16
CA GLY A 32 -9.02 13.83 2.44
C GLY A 32 -8.83 14.03 3.94
N MET A 33 -7.61 13.83 4.42
CA MET A 33 -7.26 14.01 5.83
C MET A 33 -6.26 15.13 5.99
N VAL A 34 -6.48 15.97 7.00
CA VAL A 34 -5.52 16.99 7.41
C VAL A 34 -4.50 16.33 8.34
N PHE A 35 -3.23 16.38 7.96
CA PHE A 35 -2.13 15.87 8.76
C PHE A 35 -1.47 17.05 9.49
N PRO A 36 -1.64 17.22 10.81
CA PRO A 36 -1.20 18.43 11.52
C PRO A 36 0.31 18.71 11.45
N ARG A 37 1.12 17.69 11.15
CA ARG A 37 2.58 17.79 10.97
C ARG A 37 3.00 18.20 9.55
N ALA A 38 2.07 18.21 8.60
CA ALA A 38 2.28 18.55 7.20
C ALA A 38 1.91 20.01 6.93
N ASP A 39 0.60 20.29 6.95
CA ASP A 39 -0.02 21.60 6.69
C ASP A 39 -1.49 21.57 7.12
N THR A 40 -2.24 22.62 6.78
CA THR A 40 -3.68 22.74 7.04
C THR A 40 -4.55 22.23 5.89
N LEU A 41 -3.95 21.66 4.83
CA LEU A 41 -4.69 21.24 3.65
C LEU A 41 -5.15 19.78 3.79
N PRO A 42 -6.36 19.43 3.31
CA PRO A 42 -6.75 18.04 3.19
C PRO A 42 -5.88 17.34 2.15
N ARG A 43 -5.31 16.20 2.52
CA ARG A 43 -4.39 15.42 1.69
C ARG A 43 -4.85 13.99 1.55
N HIS A 44 -4.47 13.34 0.45
CA HIS A 44 -4.72 11.92 0.28
C HIS A 44 -4.01 11.12 1.39
N PRO A 45 -4.71 10.26 2.14
CA PRO A 45 -4.08 9.34 3.09
C PRO A 45 -3.43 8.16 2.35
N SER A 46 -2.41 8.46 1.56
CA SER A 46 -1.73 7.51 0.66
C SER A 46 -1.20 6.29 1.40
N GLN A 47 -0.84 6.43 2.68
CA GLN A 47 -0.40 5.34 3.55
C GLN A 47 -1.51 4.30 3.76
N LEU A 48 -2.77 4.74 3.91
CA LEU A 48 -3.91 3.82 4.02
C LEU A 48 -4.20 3.11 2.71
N TYR A 49 -3.99 3.78 1.57
CA TYR A 49 -4.09 3.12 0.27
C TYR A 49 -3.01 2.06 0.10
N GLN A 50 -1.77 2.33 0.50
CA GLN A 50 -0.67 1.36 0.47
C GLN A 50 -0.92 0.22 1.45
N PHE A 51 -1.41 0.51 2.67
CA PHE A 51 -1.82 -0.52 3.62
C PHE A 51 -2.90 -1.44 3.03
N ALA A 52 -3.94 -0.88 2.43
CA ALA A 52 -5.02 -1.65 1.82
C ALA A 52 -4.52 -2.47 0.62
N LEU A 53 -3.80 -1.85 -0.32
CA LEU A 53 -3.39 -2.49 -1.58
C LEU A 53 -2.13 -3.36 -1.42
N GLU A 54 -1.00 -2.76 -1.03
CA GLU A 54 0.30 -3.45 -0.89
C GLU A 54 0.32 -4.39 0.33
N GLY A 55 -0.53 -4.14 1.34
CA GLY A 55 -0.67 -4.96 2.53
C GLY A 55 -1.78 -6.00 2.42
N VAL A 56 -3.02 -5.58 2.65
CA VAL A 56 -4.18 -6.49 2.83
C VAL A 56 -4.54 -7.22 1.53
N VAL A 57 -4.74 -6.50 0.43
CA VAL A 57 -5.16 -7.08 -0.85
C VAL A 57 -4.07 -7.98 -1.41
N LEU A 58 -2.81 -7.52 -1.44
CA LEU A 58 -1.70 -8.33 -1.91
C LEU A 58 -1.49 -9.58 -1.05
N PHE A 59 -1.65 -9.48 0.28
CA PHE A 59 -1.65 -10.64 1.18
C PHE A 59 -2.72 -11.65 0.79
N VAL A 60 -3.97 -11.21 0.66
CA VAL A 60 -5.11 -12.09 0.35
C VAL A 60 -4.91 -12.78 -1.00
N ILE A 61 -4.46 -12.06 -2.03
CA ILE A 61 -4.15 -12.62 -3.35
C ILE A 61 -3.08 -13.71 -3.24
N LEU A 62 -1.95 -13.42 -2.59
CA LEU A 62 -0.85 -14.37 -2.48
C LEU A 62 -1.23 -15.56 -1.60
N TRP A 63 -1.97 -15.35 -0.51
CA TRP A 63 -2.46 -16.41 0.36
C TRP A 63 -3.36 -17.37 -0.41
N MET A 64 -4.40 -16.87 -1.08
CA MET A 64 -5.31 -17.70 -1.88
C MET A 64 -4.59 -18.41 -3.03
N PHE A 65 -3.64 -17.74 -3.69
CA PHE A 65 -2.90 -18.33 -4.80
C PHE A 65 -1.91 -19.42 -4.34
N SER A 66 -1.27 -19.21 -3.18
CA SER A 66 -0.28 -20.14 -2.58
C SER A 66 -0.91 -21.29 -1.80
N ALA A 67 -2.22 -21.24 -1.52
CA ALA A 67 -2.96 -22.32 -0.87
C ALA A 67 -3.02 -23.63 -1.67
N LYS A 68 -2.62 -23.63 -2.94
CA LYS A 68 -2.46 -24.82 -3.79
C LYS A 68 -0.99 -25.03 -4.13
N SER A 69 -0.56 -26.26 -4.37
CA SER A 69 0.79 -26.55 -4.87
C SER A 69 1.04 -25.84 -6.20
N ARG A 70 1.93 -24.85 -6.19
CA ARG A 70 2.34 -24.09 -7.38
C ARG A 70 3.78 -24.44 -7.76
N PRO A 71 4.11 -24.50 -9.06
CA PRO A 71 5.48 -24.55 -9.52
C PRO A 71 6.33 -23.43 -8.91
N SER A 72 7.61 -23.73 -8.71
CA SER A 72 8.58 -22.77 -8.17
C SER A 72 8.59 -21.48 -9.00
N GLY A 73 8.64 -20.33 -8.33
CA GLY A 73 8.71 -19.00 -8.96
C GLY A 73 7.38 -18.32 -9.28
N GLN A 74 6.26 -19.05 -9.41
CA GLN A 74 4.97 -18.42 -9.75
C GLN A 74 4.46 -17.45 -8.67
N VAL A 75 4.60 -17.83 -7.39
CA VAL A 75 4.18 -16.98 -6.26
C VAL A 75 5.02 -15.70 -6.20
N THR A 76 6.32 -15.80 -6.48
CA THR A 76 7.22 -14.64 -6.54
C THR A 76 6.90 -13.73 -7.73
N GLY A 77 6.64 -14.30 -8.90
CA GLY A 77 6.23 -13.52 -10.08
C GLY A 77 4.92 -12.77 -9.84
N LEU A 78 3.95 -13.42 -9.19
CA LEU A 78 2.68 -12.79 -8.81
C LEU A 78 2.88 -11.66 -7.78
N PHE A 79 3.78 -11.84 -6.81
CA PHE A 79 4.15 -10.78 -5.87
C PHE A 79 4.73 -9.56 -6.60
N LEU A 80 5.72 -9.76 -7.48
CA LEU A 80 6.38 -8.66 -8.21
C LEU A 80 5.40 -7.90 -9.11
N LEU A 81 4.55 -8.62 -9.84
CA LEU A 81 3.50 -8.01 -10.68
C LEU A 81 2.48 -7.24 -9.83
N GLY A 82 1.91 -7.88 -8.82
CA GLY A 82 0.89 -7.27 -7.97
C GLY A 82 1.42 -6.03 -7.24
N TYR A 83 2.62 -6.13 -6.65
CA TYR A 83 3.28 -5.01 -6.00
C TYR A 83 3.56 -3.87 -6.97
N GLY A 84 4.10 -4.14 -8.17
CA GLY A 84 4.38 -3.12 -9.18
C GLY A 84 3.11 -2.37 -9.63
N VAL A 85 2.03 -3.09 -9.86
CA VAL A 85 0.73 -2.50 -10.26
C VAL A 85 0.16 -1.63 -9.15
N PHE A 86 0.14 -2.12 -7.90
CA PHE A 86 -0.37 -1.33 -6.77
C PHE A 86 0.49 -0.12 -6.48
N ARG A 87 1.81 -0.25 -6.59
CA ARG A 87 2.75 0.86 -6.43
C ARG A 87 2.49 1.96 -7.46
N PHE A 88 2.37 1.57 -8.72
CA PHE A 88 2.05 2.50 -9.81
C PHE A 88 0.70 3.18 -9.60
N ALA A 89 -0.33 2.45 -9.18
CA ALA A 89 -1.65 3.02 -8.90
C ALA A 89 -1.63 4.05 -7.77
N VAL A 90 -0.89 3.79 -6.68
CA VAL A 90 -0.80 4.72 -5.55
C VAL A 90 0.08 5.93 -5.87
N GLU A 91 1.01 5.82 -6.82
CA GLU A 91 1.88 6.94 -7.20
C GLU A 91 1.09 8.14 -7.78
N PHE A 92 -0.06 7.89 -8.42
CA PHE A 92 -0.95 8.97 -8.90
C PHE A 92 -1.49 9.87 -7.78
N VAL A 93 -1.56 9.36 -6.55
CA VAL A 93 -2.08 10.09 -5.37
C VAL A 93 -0.97 10.49 -4.39
N ARG A 94 0.26 10.01 -4.58
CA ARG A 94 1.44 10.48 -3.83
C ARG A 94 1.98 11.75 -4.42
N GLU A 95 2.35 12.69 -3.56
CA GLU A 95 3.09 13.88 -4.00
C GLU A 95 4.42 13.42 -4.60
N PRO A 96 4.74 13.83 -5.84
CA PRO A 96 6.06 13.53 -6.39
C PRO A 96 7.05 14.39 -5.59
N ASP A 97 8.08 13.75 -5.06
CA ASP A 97 9.14 14.41 -4.31
C ASP A 97 9.81 15.54 -5.13
#